data_AF-A0A7R9ZWC9-F1
#
_entry.id   AF-A0A7R9ZWC9-F1
#
_cell.length_a   1.000
_cell.length_b   1.000
_cell.length_c   1.000
_cell.angle_alpha   90.00
_cell.angle_beta   90.00
_cell.angle_gamma   90.00
#
_symmetry.space_group_name_H-M   'P 1'
#
loop_
_entity.id
_entity.type
_entity.pdbx_description
1 polymer ?
#
loop_
_entity_poly.entity_id
_entity_poly.type
_entity_poly.pdbx_seq_one_letter_code
_entity_poly.pdbx_strand_id
1 'polypeptide(L)'
;VRFLIASFPSLFGTEVGMQLQQWARQRGWLLVWSLGFNLDGVGVEMEFSVLLMNYSLRANQRLVDPIVALETTAAASLPLASATRPFLDYWARAAALGNYSVESRADSATWALLWGGLADALPALRVRPLRGRDCPRPLDAPECV
;
A
#
# COMPACT_ATOMS: atom_id res chain seq x y z
N VAL A 1 13.20 -9.09 -6.94
CA VAL A 1 11.75 -8.76 -7.01
C VAL A 1 11.61 -7.26 -7.25
N ARG A 2 10.91 -6.86 -8.31
CA ARG A 2 10.57 -5.44 -8.54
C ARG A 2 9.17 -5.18 -8.03
N PHE A 3 8.95 -4.03 -7.42
CA PHE A 3 7.64 -3.65 -6.90
C PHE A 3 7.39 -2.16 -7.07
N LEU A 4 6.11 -1.80 -7.09
CA LEU A 4 5.61 -0.43 -7.12
C LEU A 4 4.94 -0.13 -5.78
N ILE A 5 5.16 1.09 -5.28
CA ILE A 5 4.40 1.61 -4.13
C ILE A 5 3.41 2.65 -4.66
N ALA A 6 2.13 2.42 -4.44
CA ALA A 6 1.06 3.31 -4.83
C ALA A 6 0.47 4.04 -3.62
N SER A 7 0.12 5.32 -3.82
CA SER A 7 -0.64 6.11 -2.85
C SER A 7 -2.06 5.55 -2.74
N PHE A 8 -2.44 5.10 -1.55
CA PHE A 8 -3.77 4.58 -1.29
C PHE A 8 -4.85 5.68 -1.43
N PRO A 9 -4.75 6.84 -0.75
CA PRO A 9 -5.77 7.88 -0.86
C PRO A 9 -5.94 8.46 -2.28
N SER A 10 -4.86 8.51 -3.06
CA SER A 10 -4.89 9.16 -4.38
C SER A 10 -5.35 8.23 -5.51
N LEU A 11 -5.12 6.91 -5.40
CA LEU A 11 -5.27 5.99 -6.53
C LEU A 11 -6.20 4.81 -6.24
N PHE A 12 -6.35 4.38 -4.99
CA PHE A 12 -7.14 3.18 -4.67
C PHE A 12 -8.63 3.40 -4.95
N GLY A 13 -9.29 2.45 -5.62
CA GLY A 13 -10.69 2.61 -6.02
C GLY A 13 -10.91 3.46 -7.27
N THR A 14 -9.86 4.01 -7.89
CA THR A 14 -9.96 4.89 -9.07
C THR A 14 -9.62 4.18 -10.37
N GLU A 15 -10.03 4.76 -11.50
CA GLU A 15 -9.66 4.29 -12.84
C GLU A 15 -8.14 4.31 -13.06
N VAL A 16 -7.45 5.36 -12.59
CA VAL A 16 -5.98 5.45 -12.66
C VAL A 16 -5.32 4.35 -11.83
N GLY A 17 -5.89 4.01 -10.66
CA GLY A 17 -5.44 2.88 -9.86
C GLY A 17 -5.59 1.54 -10.57
N MET A 18 -6.68 1.35 -11.32
CA MET A 18 -6.91 0.14 -12.12
C MET A 18 -5.88 0.02 -13.26
N GLN A 19 -5.59 1.13 -13.95
CA GLN A 19 -4.54 1.18 -14.96
C GLN A 19 -3.16 0.85 -14.37
N LEU A 20 -2.88 1.32 -13.15
CA LEU A 20 -1.65 0.99 -12.43
C LEU A 20 -1.56 -0.51 -12.10
N GLN A 21 -2.65 -1.13 -11.64
CA GLN A 21 -2.72 -2.58 -11.45
C GLN A 21 -2.42 -3.33 -12.74
N GLN A 22 -3.03 -2.94 -13.86
CA GLN A 22 -2.80 -3.55 -15.16
C GLN A 22 -1.34 -3.39 -15.62
N TRP A 23 -0.76 -2.20 -15.44
CA TRP A 23 0.63 -1.93 -15.79
C TRP A 23 1.63 -2.77 -14.99
N ALA A 24 1.37 -2.95 -13.69
CA ALA A 24 2.16 -3.81 -12.81
C ALA A 24 2.08 -5.28 -13.23
N ARG A 25 0.87 -5.78 -13.53
CA ARG A 25 0.61 -7.14 -14.02
C ARG A 25 1.38 -7.44 -15.31
N GLN A 26 1.31 -6.55 -16.30
CA GLN A 26 2.03 -6.70 -17.58
C GLN A 26 3.56 -6.83 -17.41
N ARG A 27 4.11 -6.32 -16.31
CA ARG A 27 5.55 -6.35 -16.02
C ARG A 27 5.96 -7.47 -15.05
N GLY A 28 4.99 -8.21 -14.51
CA GLY A 28 5.21 -9.16 -13.43
C GLY A 28 5.76 -8.51 -12.16
N TRP A 29 5.43 -7.24 -11.92
CA TRP A 29 5.86 -6.50 -10.73
C TRP A 29 4.80 -6.59 -9.65
N LEU A 30 5.23 -6.69 -8.38
CA LEU A 30 4.30 -6.55 -7.27
C LEU A 30 3.79 -5.12 -7.18
N LEU A 31 2.52 -4.97 -6.82
CA LEU A 31 1.96 -3.69 -6.44
C LEU A 31 1.73 -3.69 -4.92
N VAL A 32 2.15 -2.61 -4.27
CA VAL A 32 2.02 -2.41 -2.83
C VAL A 32 1.33 -1.09 -2.59
N TRP A 33 0.25 -1.10 -1.84
CA TRP A 33 -0.47 0.09 -1.42
C TRP A 33 0.13 0.66 -0.14
N SER A 34 0.09 1.98 -0.01
CA SER A 34 0.48 2.65 1.24
C SER A 34 -0.39 3.87 1.50
N LEU A 35 -0.78 4.06 2.76
CA LEU A 35 -1.42 5.29 3.22
C LEU A 35 -0.49 6.51 3.10
N GLY A 36 0.83 6.29 3.17
CA GLY A 36 1.81 7.39 3.20
C GLY A 36 1.66 8.25 4.45
N PHE A 37 1.94 9.55 4.32
CA PHE A 37 1.75 10.51 5.40
C PHE A 37 0.28 10.90 5.61
N ASN A 38 -0.54 10.77 4.56
CA ASN A 38 -1.97 11.09 4.57
C ASN A 38 -2.26 12.51 5.12
N LEU A 39 -1.71 13.50 4.43
CA LEU A 39 -1.70 14.92 4.83
C LEU A 39 -2.51 15.81 3.88
N ASP A 40 -3.61 15.31 3.32
CA ASP A 40 -4.43 16.11 2.41
C ASP A 40 -4.86 17.42 3.08
N GLY A 41 -4.62 18.55 2.39
CA GLY A 41 -5.00 19.89 2.83
C GLY A 41 -3.94 20.69 3.59
N VAL A 42 -2.81 20.07 3.98
CA VAL A 42 -1.68 20.84 4.50
C VAL A 42 -0.85 21.30 3.30
N GLY A 43 -1.03 22.56 2.90
CA GLY A 43 -0.31 23.20 1.78
C GLY A 43 1.18 23.36 2.06
N VAL A 44 1.85 22.28 2.40
CA VAL A 44 3.27 22.27 2.68
C VAL A 44 3.96 21.86 1.40
N GLU A 45 4.55 22.86 0.76
CA GLU A 45 5.84 22.70 0.10
C GLU A 45 6.82 22.12 1.13
N MET A 46 6.68 20.84 1.46
CA MET A 46 7.57 20.15 2.39
C MET A 46 8.87 19.90 1.62
N GLU A 47 9.80 20.85 1.72
CA GLU A 47 11.20 20.48 1.82
C GLU A 47 11.28 19.35 2.86
N PHE A 48 11.64 18.16 2.38
CA PHE A 48 11.52 16.85 3.03
C PHE A 48 12.37 16.70 4.30
N SER A 49 12.25 17.59 5.29
CA SER A 49 12.90 17.41 6.57
C SER A 49 11.99 16.62 7.51
N VAL A 50 11.84 15.33 7.20
CA VAL A 50 11.25 14.34 8.12
C VAL A 50 11.96 14.36 9.49
N LEU A 51 13.22 14.81 9.51
CA LEU A 51 14.03 15.02 10.72
C LEU A 51 13.51 16.16 11.63
N LEU A 52 12.81 17.15 11.08
CA LEU A 52 12.25 18.27 11.85
C LEU A 52 10.83 17.98 12.37
N MET A 53 10.22 16.89 11.92
CA MET A 53 8.90 16.46 12.39
C MET A 53 9.04 15.62 13.67
N ASN A 54 8.61 16.16 14.81
CA ASN A 54 8.50 15.40 16.07
C ASN A 54 7.26 14.47 16.08
N TYR A 55 7.03 13.76 14.98
CA TYR A 55 5.93 12.81 14.82
C TYR A 55 6.47 11.41 14.56
N SER A 56 5.86 10.43 15.21
CA SER A 56 6.17 9.03 14.94
C SER A 56 5.49 8.58 13.64
N LEU A 57 6.30 8.23 12.64
CA LEU A 57 5.81 7.72 11.37
C LEU A 57 5.71 6.20 11.43
N ARG A 58 4.52 5.68 11.14
CA ARG A 58 4.29 4.22 11.09
C ARG A 58 4.81 3.67 9.75
N ALA A 59 6.08 3.23 9.73
CA ALA A 59 6.72 2.67 8.53
C ALA A 59 6.13 1.31 8.06
N ASN A 60 5.34 0.63 8.90
CA ASN A 60 4.84 -0.73 8.65
C ASN A 60 3.39 -0.75 8.11
N GLN A 61 3.04 0.23 7.28
CA GLN A 61 1.68 0.42 6.76
C GLN A 61 1.67 0.25 5.25
N ARG A 62 2.11 -0.93 4.79
CA ARG A 62 2.11 -1.31 3.38
C ARG A 62 1.39 -2.63 3.19
N LEU A 63 0.64 -2.74 2.11
CA LEU A 63 -0.22 -3.89 1.85
C LEU A 63 -0.06 -4.34 0.40
N VAL A 64 0.24 -5.62 0.20
CA VAL A 64 0.36 -6.20 -1.13
C VAL A 64 -1.01 -6.23 -1.80
N ASP A 65 -1.08 -5.79 -3.05
CA ASP A 65 -2.26 -5.94 -3.87
C ASP A 65 -2.49 -7.42 -4.23
N PRO A 66 -3.57 -8.06 -3.75
CA PRO A 66 -3.80 -9.47 -4.01
C PRO A 66 -4.14 -9.77 -5.47
N ILE A 67 -4.74 -8.81 -6.19
CA ILE A 67 -5.14 -8.98 -7.59
C ILE A 67 -3.90 -9.02 -8.48
N VAL A 68 -2.98 -8.08 -8.27
CA VAL A 68 -1.71 -8.04 -9.00
C VAL A 68 -0.84 -9.21 -8.57
N ALA A 69 -0.75 -9.51 -7.27
CA ALA A 69 0.12 -10.56 -6.76
C ALA A 69 -0.17 -11.92 -7.41
N LEU A 70 -1.45 -12.27 -7.63
CA LEU A 70 -1.87 -13.53 -8.28
C LEU A 70 -1.18 -13.77 -9.63
N GLU A 71 -0.73 -12.73 -10.30
CA GLU A 71 -0.07 -12.78 -11.61
C GLU A 71 1.45 -12.63 -11.54
N THR A 72 2.02 -12.74 -10.35
CA THR A 72 3.46 -12.64 -10.11
C THR A 72 4.00 -13.90 -9.46
N THR A 73 5.28 -14.19 -9.69
CA THR A 73 5.97 -15.31 -9.04
C THR A 73 6.22 -15.08 -7.54
N ALA A 74 6.03 -13.86 -7.05
CA ALA A 74 6.21 -13.51 -5.64
C ALA A 74 4.99 -13.83 -4.76
N ALA A 75 3.95 -14.44 -5.34
CA ALA A 75 2.70 -14.80 -4.67
C ALA A 75 2.66 -16.18 -4.02
N ALA A 76 3.65 -17.04 -4.25
CA ALA A 76 3.56 -18.47 -3.96
C ALA A 76 3.24 -18.82 -2.49
N SER A 77 3.55 -17.93 -1.55
CA SER A 77 3.30 -18.11 -0.10
C SER A 77 2.17 -17.24 0.46
N LEU A 78 1.47 -16.46 -0.38
CA LEU A 78 0.44 -15.52 0.07
C LEU A 78 -0.96 -16.15 0.00
N PRO A 79 -1.84 -15.89 0.99
CA PRO A 79 -3.22 -16.40 0.98
C PRO A 79 -4.11 -15.53 0.08
N LEU A 80 -3.85 -15.55 -1.23
CA LEU A 80 -4.46 -14.61 -2.17
C LEU A 80 -5.95 -14.90 -2.44
N ALA A 81 -6.35 -16.17 -2.47
CA ALA A 81 -7.72 -16.56 -2.77
C ALA A 81 -8.73 -16.00 -1.76
N SER A 82 -8.40 -16.03 -0.46
CA SER A 82 -9.26 -15.48 0.60
C SER A 82 -9.18 -13.95 0.69
N ALA A 83 -8.14 -13.33 0.14
CA ALA A 83 -7.93 -11.89 0.19
C ALA A 83 -8.67 -11.10 -0.90
N THR A 84 -8.92 -11.72 -2.06
CA THR A 84 -9.52 -11.06 -3.22
C THR A 84 -10.87 -10.41 -2.90
N ARG A 85 -11.77 -11.13 -2.23
CA ARG A 85 -13.13 -10.60 -1.98
C ARG A 85 -13.13 -9.40 -1.03
N PRO A 86 -12.53 -9.48 0.19
CA PRO A 86 -12.43 -8.32 1.06
C PRO A 86 -11.73 -7.13 0.38
N PHE A 87 -10.68 -7.39 -0.40
CA PHE A 87 -9.99 -6.33 -1.14
C PHE A 87 -10.92 -5.58 -2.10
N LEU A 88 -11.70 -6.30 -2.91
CA LEU A 88 -12.65 -5.71 -3.85
C LEU A 88 -13.79 -4.96 -3.14
N ASP A 89 -14.24 -5.45 -1.97
CA ASP A 89 -15.24 -4.75 -1.16
C ASP A 89 -14.71 -3.38 -0.67
N TYR A 90 -13.44 -3.32 -0.24
CA TYR A 90 -12.80 -2.05 0.13
C TYR A 90 -12.48 -1.17 -1.09
N TRP A 91 -12.14 -1.76 -2.25
CA TRP A 91 -11.97 -1.03 -3.50
C TRP A 91 -13.25 -0.27 -3.88
N ALA A 92 -14.40 -0.96 -3.81
CA ALA A 92 -15.69 -0.34 -4.10
C ALA A 92 -16.05 0.77 -3.09
N ARG A 93 -15.72 0.60 -1.80
CA ARG A 93 -15.90 1.64 -0.79
C ARG A 93 -15.05 2.88 -1.08
N ALA A 94 -13.78 2.70 -1.45
CA ALA A 94 -12.91 3.79 -1.85
C ALA A 94 -13.41 4.50 -3.11
N ALA A 95 -13.87 3.74 -4.11
CA ALA A 95 -14.48 4.29 -5.33
C ALA A 95 -15.70 5.18 -5.01
N ALA A 96 -16.54 4.75 -4.06
CA ALA A 96 -17.67 5.55 -3.61
C ALA A 96 -17.24 6.88 -2.97
N LEU A 97 -16.13 6.91 -2.23
CA LEU A 97 -15.58 8.16 -1.66
C LEU A 97 -15.05 9.12 -2.74
N GLY A 98 -14.48 8.58 -3.82
CA GLY A 98 -13.96 9.38 -4.95
C GLY A 98 -15.02 10.04 -5.83
N ASN A 99 -16.27 9.57 -5.77
CA ASN A 99 -17.39 10.11 -6.54
C ASN A 99 -18.06 11.34 -5.91
N TYR A 100 -17.63 11.77 -4.72
CA TYR A 100 -18.11 12.99 -4.08
C TYR A 100 -17.44 14.23 -4.68
N SER A 101 -18.13 15.38 -4.66
CA SER A 101 -17.67 16.63 -5.27
C SER A 101 -16.34 17.11 -4.65
N VAL A 102 -15.63 18.03 -5.32
CA VAL A 102 -14.37 18.62 -4.80
C VAL A 102 -14.54 19.21 -3.39
N GLU A 103 -15.74 19.67 -3.04
CA GLU A 103 -16.11 20.22 -1.73
C GLU A 103 -16.40 19.16 -0.66
N SER A 104 -16.64 17.90 -1.07
CA SER A 104 -16.95 16.76 -0.21
C SER A 104 -15.92 15.64 -0.33
N ARG A 105 -14.69 15.99 -0.75
CA ARG A 105 -13.58 15.04 -0.82
C ARG A 105 -13.32 14.47 0.57
N ALA A 106 -13.23 13.15 0.65
CA ALA A 106 -12.94 12.46 1.91
C ALA A 106 -11.66 13.02 2.54
N ASP A 107 -11.75 13.36 3.83
CA ASP A 107 -10.64 13.91 4.59
C ASP A 107 -9.60 12.82 4.94
N SER A 108 -8.44 13.26 5.43
CA SER A 108 -7.36 12.38 5.85
C SER A 108 -7.83 11.36 6.90
N ALA A 109 -8.73 11.73 7.82
CA ALA A 109 -9.25 10.81 8.84
C ALA A 109 -10.06 9.67 8.22
N THR A 110 -10.89 9.98 7.23
CA THR A 110 -11.70 9.01 6.48
C THR A 110 -10.82 8.00 5.75
N TRP A 111 -9.77 8.46 5.05
CA TRP A 111 -8.83 7.58 4.37
C TRP A 111 -8.04 6.70 5.33
N ALA A 112 -7.63 7.23 6.49
CA ALA A 112 -6.94 6.47 7.52
C ALA A 112 -7.84 5.36 8.10
N LEU A 113 -9.13 5.64 8.31
CA LEU A 113 -10.10 4.66 8.79
C LEU A 113 -10.34 3.56 7.75
N LEU A 114 -10.51 3.93 6.48
CA LEU A 114 -10.70 2.95 5.40
C LEU A 114 -9.45 2.06 5.23
N TRP A 115 -8.26 2.66 5.28
CA TRP A 115 -6.99 1.96 5.23
C TRP A 115 -6.84 0.98 6.41
N GLY A 116 -7.15 1.43 7.63
CA GLY A 116 -7.11 0.59 8.83
C GLY A 116 -8.00 -0.63 8.67
N GLY A 117 -9.25 -0.44 8.24
CA GLY A 117 -10.20 -1.53 8.00
C GLY A 117 -9.72 -2.53 6.93
N LEU A 118 -9.19 -2.04 5.79
CA LEU A 118 -8.62 -2.90 4.76
C LEU A 118 -7.45 -3.73 5.31
N ALA A 119 -6.55 -3.05 6.00
CA ALA A 119 -5.33 -3.64 6.50
C ALA A 119 -5.61 -4.67 7.61
N ASP A 120 -6.67 -4.49 8.40
CA ASP A 120 -7.12 -5.46 9.41
C ASP A 120 -7.88 -6.64 8.79
N ALA A 121 -8.58 -6.42 7.67
CA ALA A 121 -9.22 -7.50 6.92
C ALA A 121 -8.20 -8.41 6.20
N LEU A 122 -7.02 -7.90 5.88
CA LEU A 122 -5.99 -8.59 5.10
C LEU A 122 -4.62 -8.62 5.81
N PRO A 123 -4.53 -9.15 7.05
CA PRO A 123 -3.32 -9.05 7.85
C PRO A 123 -2.13 -9.80 7.22
N ALA A 124 -2.41 -10.89 6.51
CA ALA A 124 -1.38 -11.72 5.86
C ALA A 124 -0.73 -11.04 4.63
N LEU A 125 -1.32 -9.97 4.10
CA LEU A 125 -0.74 -9.20 2.99
C LEU A 125 0.04 -7.97 3.45
N ARG A 126 0.08 -7.71 4.77
CA ARG A 126 0.86 -6.61 5.31
C ARG A 126 2.35 -6.90 5.14
N VAL A 127 3.06 -5.95 4.55
CA VAL A 127 4.51 -6.02 4.38
C VAL A 127 5.19 -4.99 5.26
N ARG A 128 6.33 -5.39 5.80
CA ARG A 128 7.21 -4.54 6.59
C ARG A 128 8.61 -4.52 5.96
N PRO A 129 9.38 -3.45 6.17
CA PRO A 129 10.79 -3.45 5.79
C PRO A 129 11.50 -4.65 6.43
N LEU A 130 12.38 -5.26 5.63
CA LEU A 130 13.34 -6.23 6.13
C LEU A 130 14.36 -5.51 7.01
N ARG A 131 14.58 -6.02 8.21
CA ARG A 131 15.58 -5.57 9.18
C ARG A 131 16.75 -6.55 9.16
N GLY A 132 17.94 -6.11 9.54
CA GLY A 132 19.18 -6.91 9.53
C GLY A 132 19.19 -8.18 10.41
N ARG A 133 18.05 -8.60 10.97
CA ARG A 133 17.87 -9.84 11.75
C ARG A 133 16.68 -10.69 11.29
N ASP A 134 15.97 -10.26 10.27
CA ASP A 134 14.78 -10.97 9.78
C ASP A 134 15.12 -12.18 8.91
N CYS A 135 16.30 -12.16 8.30
CA CYS A 135 16.82 -13.29 7.55
C CYS A 135 17.99 -13.93 8.31
N PRO A 136 18.09 -15.27 8.33
CA PRO A 136 19.31 -15.92 8.77
C PRO A 136 20.47 -15.43 7.90
N ARG A 137 21.64 -15.23 8.53
CA ARG A 137 22.84 -14.80 7.83
C ARG A 137 23.15 -15.84 6.75
N PRO A 138 23.24 -15.45 5.46
CA PRO A 138 23.74 -16.35 4.44
C PRO A 138 25.16 -16.80 4.85
N LEU A 139 25.45 -18.09 4.80
CA LEU A 139 26.76 -18.64 5.16
C LEU A 139 27.85 -18.19 4.16
N ASP A 140 27.41 -17.70 3.01
CA ASP A 140 28.14 -17.49 1.77
C ASP A 140 28.15 -16.02 1.30
N ALA A 141 27.60 -15.09 2.12
CA ALA A 141 27.67 -13.65 1.87
C ALA A 141 27.83 -12.85 3.19
N PRO A 142 29.03 -12.87 3.81
CA PRO A 142 29.27 -12.27 5.13
C PRO A 142 29.19 -10.74 5.16
N GLU A 143 29.30 -10.08 3.99
CA GLU A 143 29.29 -8.61 3.83
C GLU A 143 27.89 -7.96 3.84
N CYS A 144 26.80 -8.73 3.86
CA CYS A 144 25.46 -8.16 4.03
C CYS A 144 25.23 -7.81 5.51
N VAL A 145 25.53 -6.55 5.87
CA VAL A 145 25.30 -5.92 7.18
C VAL A 145 24.09 -5.00 7.13
#